data_AF-A0A3C1T1H2-F1
#
_entry.id   AF-A0A3C1T1H2-F1
#
_cell.length_a   1.000
_cell.length_b   1.000
_cell.length_c   1.000
_cell.angle_alpha   90.00
_cell.angle_beta   90.00
_cell.angle_gamma   90.00
#
_symmetry.space_group_name_H-M   'P 1'
#
loop_
_entity.id
_entity.type
_entity.pdbx_description
1 polymer ?
#
loop_
_entity_poly.entity_id
_entity_poly.type
_entity_poly.pdbx_seq_one_letter_code
_entity_poly.pdbx_strand_id
1 'polypeptide(L)'
;MRLTRHAIAVLLMLLLQSNSSSSRFLFKPEPVKGNPLPAVAATSPIAAVLYEEWALESAGLSKDAFEKAYKGFMVLQAKNRLNNCSLLTIVDYSLSSVQKRLFVLEMTTGKLLFNTLVAHGRRSGL
;
A
#
# COMPACT_ATOMS: atom_id res chain seq x y z
N MET A 1 62.02 -15.46 -9.47
CA MET A 1 60.59 -15.44 -9.90
C MET A 1 59.68 -16.12 -8.87
N ARG A 2 59.56 -15.60 -7.64
CA ARG A 2 58.70 -16.21 -6.58
C ARG A 2 57.65 -15.28 -5.97
N LEU A 3 57.64 -13.98 -6.30
CA LEU A 3 56.67 -13.03 -5.72
C LEU A 3 55.34 -12.90 -6.49
N THR A 4 55.26 -13.29 -7.76
CA THR A 4 54.03 -13.12 -8.55
C THR A 4 52.94 -14.16 -8.28
N ARG A 5 53.29 -15.31 -7.69
CA ARG A 5 52.32 -16.37 -7.36
C ARG A 5 51.48 -16.06 -6.12
N HIS A 6 52.05 -15.34 -5.15
CA HIS A 6 51.34 -14.98 -3.92
C HIS A 6 50.37 -13.81 -4.14
N ALA A 7 50.75 -12.83 -4.97
CA ALA A 7 49.88 -11.71 -5.31
C ALA A 7 48.61 -12.16 -6.05
N ILE A 8 48.71 -13.14 -6.94
CA ILE A 8 47.56 -13.69 -7.67
C ILE A 8 46.64 -14.51 -6.74
N ALA A 9 47.21 -15.27 -5.80
CA ALA A 9 46.42 -16.05 -4.83
C ALA A 9 45.64 -15.15 -3.85
N VAL A 10 46.22 -14.03 -3.41
CA VAL A 10 45.54 -13.06 -2.53
C VAL A 10 44.42 -12.31 -3.27
N LEU A 11 44.63 -11.97 -4.54
CA LEU A 11 43.61 -11.33 -5.38
C LEU A 11 42.43 -12.28 -5.68
N LEU A 12 42.68 -13.58 -5.84
CA LEU A 12 41.63 -14.59 -6.04
C LEU A 12 40.82 -14.84 -4.75
N MET A 13 41.44 -14.76 -3.57
CA MET A 13 40.77 -14.96 -2.29
C MET A 13 39.82 -13.80 -1.91
N LEU A 14 40.11 -12.57 -2.36
CA LEU A 14 39.25 -11.41 -2.10
C LEU A 14 37.94 -11.42 -2.92
N LEU A 15 37.91 -12.11 -4.06
CA LEU A 15 36.74 -12.16 -4.95
C LEU A 15 35.68 -13.19 -4.53
N LEU A 16 35.98 -14.09 -3.58
CA LEU A 16 35.03 -15.12 -3.12
C LEU A 16 34.17 -14.70 -1.91
N GLN A 17 34.35 -13.50 -1.33
CA GLN A 17 33.60 -13.08 -0.14
C GLN A 17 32.35 -12.24 -0.42
N SER A 18 31.93 -12.10 -1.68
CA SER A 18 30.81 -11.22 -2.05
C SER A 18 29.64 -11.98 -2.67
N ASN A 19 29.02 -12.90 -1.92
CA ASN A 19 27.56 -13.10 -1.94
C ASN A 19 27.14 -14.24 -1.00
N SER A 20 26.77 -13.88 0.23
CA SER A 20 25.80 -14.68 1.01
C SER A 20 25.31 -13.88 2.20
N SER A 21 24.34 -13.01 1.95
CA SER A 21 23.45 -12.49 3.00
C SER A 21 22.03 -12.96 2.71
N SER A 22 21.81 -14.27 2.84
CA SER A 22 20.47 -14.78 3.14
C SER A 22 20.23 -14.63 4.64
N SER A 23 19.97 -13.41 5.10
CA SER A 23 19.31 -13.21 6.38
C SER A 23 17.85 -13.59 6.21
N ARG A 24 17.53 -14.86 6.49
CA ARG A 24 16.16 -15.24 6.83
C ARG A 24 15.81 -14.55 8.15
N PHE A 25 15.35 -13.31 8.07
CA PHE A 25 14.68 -12.67 9.20
C PHE A 25 13.38 -13.42 9.45
N LEU A 26 13.40 -14.33 10.43
CA LEU A 26 12.21 -14.83 11.11
C LEU A 26 11.53 -13.63 11.78
N PHE A 27 10.68 -12.95 11.03
CA PHE A 27 9.85 -11.87 11.55
C PHE A 27 8.75 -12.50 12.42
N LYS A 28 9.00 -12.53 13.73
CA LYS A 28 7.95 -12.75 14.74
C LYS A 28 7.39 -11.38 15.11
N PRO A 29 6.20 -10.99 14.64
CA PRO A 29 5.62 -9.72 15.06
C PRO A 29 5.20 -9.82 16.52
N GLU A 30 5.86 -9.06 17.38
CA GLU A 30 5.36 -8.77 18.73
C GLU A 30 4.12 -7.85 18.63
N PRO A 31 3.09 -8.07 19.47
CA PRO A 31 1.92 -7.21 19.48
C PRO A 31 2.28 -5.84 20.07
N VAL A 32 2.37 -4.83 19.19
CA VAL A 32 2.58 -3.43 19.60
C VAL A 32 1.34 -2.93 20.35
N LYS A 33 1.41 -2.96 21.68
CA LYS A 33 0.60 -2.11 22.56
C LYS A 33 1.32 -0.77 22.70
N GLY A 34 0.89 0.24 21.95
CA GLY A 34 1.47 1.58 22.01
C GLY A 34 0.54 2.60 21.35
N ASN A 35 0.33 3.72 22.04
CA ASN A 35 -0.61 4.81 21.79
C ASN A 35 -0.80 5.22 20.31
N PRO A 36 -2.00 5.71 19.92
CA PRO A 36 -2.24 6.12 18.54
C PRO A 36 -1.26 7.22 18.13
N LEU A 37 -0.54 6.95 17.03
CA LEU A 37 0.39 7.88 16.40
C LEU A 37 -0.30 9.24 16.15
N PRO A 38 0.31 10.36 16.54
CA PRO A 38 -0.27 11.71 16.38
C PRO A 38 -0.56 12.11 14.92
N ALA A 39 -0.12 11.33 13.92
CA ALA A 39 -0.39 11.57 12.51
C ALA A 39 -1.84 11.24 12.05
N VAL A 40 -2.60 10.45 12.83
CA VAL A 40 -3.95 9.98 12.42
C VAL A 40 -5.03 11.07 12.56
N ALA A 41 -4.80 12.09 13.39
CA ALA A 41 -5.75 13.18 13.61
C ALA A 41 -5.81 14.18 12.45
N ALA A 42 -4.70 14.39 11.73
CA ALA A 42 -4.61 15.36 10.63
C ALA A 42 -5.05 14.80 9.27
N THR A 43 -5.43 13.52 9.19
CA THR A 43 -5.75 12.85 7.92
C THR A 43 -7.13 13.23 7.37
N SER A 44 -8.09 13.54 8.23
CA SER A 44 -9.48 13.85 7.82
C SER A 44 -9.59 15.16 7.00
N PRO A 45 -8.96 16.28 7.40
CA PRO A 45 -8.98 17.51 6.59
C PRO A 45 -8.36 17.33 5.20
N ILE A 46 -7.26 16.57 5.10
CA ILE A 46 -6.58 16.31 3.82
C ILE A 46 -7.46 15.43 2.92
N ALA A 47 -8.09 14.40 3.48
CA ALA A 47 -9.00 13.54 2.72
C ALA A 47 -10.16 14.34 2.12
N ALA A 48 -10.75 15.26 2.89
CA ALA A 48 -11.82 16.10 2.38
C ALA A 48 -11.35 16.97 1.20
N VAL A 49 -10.16 17.58 1.27
CA VAL A 49 -9.60 18.38 0.18
C VAL A 49 -9.36 17.54 -1.08
N LEU A 50 -8.69 16.39 -0.94
CA LEU A 50 -8.41 15.50 -2.07
C LEU A 50 -9.70 14.96 -2.72
N TYR A 51 -10.75 14.72 -1.92
CA TYR A 51 -12.04 14.29 -2.44
C TYR A 51 -12.65 15.30 -3.41
N GLU A 52 -12.60 16.59 -3.06
CA GLU A 52 -13.08 17.67 -3.92
C GLU A 52 -12.13 17.87 -5.13
N GLU A 53 -10.81 17.89 -4.90
CA GLU A 53 -9.80 18.08 -5.94
C GLU A 53 -9.86 17.01 -7.04
N TRP A 54 -10.09 15.76 -6.65
CA TRP A 54 -10.18 14.63 -7.57
C TRP A 54 -11.61 14.40 -8.10
N ALA A 55 -12.55 15.28 -7.76
CA ALA A 55 -13.95 15.26 -8.20
C ALA A 55 -14.62 13.89 -8.01
N LEU A 56 -14.35 13.22 -6.89
CA LEU A 56 -14.76 11.82 -6.67
C LEU A 56 -16.28 11.65 -6.53
N GLU A 57 -17.00 12.71 -6.12
CA GLU A 57 -18.46 12.72 -6.10
C GLU A 57 -19.05 12.48 -7.50
N SER A 58 -18.43 13.04 -8.54
CA SER A 58 -18.88 12.87 -9.94
C SER A 58 -18.73 11.42 -10.41
N ALA A 59 -17.85 10.64 -9.78
CA ALA A 59 -17.72 9.21 -10.03
C ALA A 59 -18.75 8.36 -9.26
N GLY A 60 -19.50 8.95 -8.33
CA GLY A 60 -20.45 8.27 -7.46
C GLY A 60 -19.82 7.58 -6.25
N LEU A 61 -18.57 7.89 -5.92
CA LEU A 61 -17.93 7.40 -4.69
C LEU A 61 -18.34 8.29 -3.51
N SER A 62 -18.84 7.72 -2.42
CA SER A 62 -19.19 8.52 -1.25
C SER A 62 -17.97 9.09 -0.54
N LYS A 63 -18.11 10.32 -0.03
CA LYS A 63 -17.10 11.01 0.78
C LYS A 63 -16.68 10.19 2.00
N ASP A 64 -17.66 9.62 2.71
CA ASP A 64 -17.41 8.79 3.89
C ASP A 64 -16.60 7.52 3.55
N ALA A 65 -16.91 6.84 2.44
CA ALA A 65 -16.13 5.68 2.01
C ALA A 65 -14.69 6.07 1.65
N PHE A 66 -14.51 7.19 0.94
CA PHE A 66 -13.18 7.70 0.61
C PHE A 66 -12.37 8.06 1.85
N GLU A 67 -12.92 8.84 2.78
CA GLU A 67 -12.23 9.28 4.00
C GLU A 67 -11.78 8.08 4.85
N LYS A 68 -12.64 7.07 5.01
CA LYS A 68 -12.31 5.83 5.71
C LYS A 68 -11.19 5.05 5.02
N ALA A 69 -11.29 4.90 3.70
CA ALA A 69 -10.28 4.20 2.91
C ALA A 69 -8.92 4.92 2.96
N TYR A 70 -8.92 6.24 2.78
CA TYR A 70 -7.72 7.07 2.82
C TYR A 70 -7.04 7.02 4.20
N LYS A 71 -7.82 7.11 5.28
CA LYS A 71 -7.31 6.93 6.65
C LYS A 71 -6.63 5.56 6.84
N GLY A 72 -7.29 4.49 6.39
CA GLY A 72 -6.73 3.14 6.45
C GLY A 72 -5.43 3.00 5.65
N PHE A 73 -5.42 3.56 4.44
CA PHE A 73 -4.25 3.61 3.57
C PHE A 73 -3.07 4.32 4.26
N MET A 74 -3.28 5.52 4.80
CA MET A 74 -2.23 6.28 5.50
C MET A 74 -1.67 5.54 6.72
N VAL A 75 -2.52 4.88 7.51
CA VAL A 75 -2.08 4.09 8.66
C VAL A 75 -1.22 2.90 8.23
N LEU A 76 -1.59 2.20 7.14
CA LEU A 76 -0.83 1.06 6.64
C LEU A 76 0.48 1.49 5.98
N GLN A 77 0.46 2.60 5.25
CA GLN A 77 1.64 3.21 4.65
C GLN A 77 2.66 3.61 5.73
N ALA A 78 2.22 4.32 6.77
CA ALA A 78 3.09 4.73 7.88
C ALA A 78 3.70 3.53 8.64
N LYS A 79 3.03 2.37 8.63
CA LYS A 79 3.52 1.13 9.22
C LYS A 79 4.38 0.29 8.27
N ASN A 80 4.64 0.77 7.05
CA ASN A 80 5.32 0.02 5.97
C ASN A 80 4.68 -1.35 5.70
N ARG A 81 3.34 -1.42 5.75
CA ARG A 81 2.56 -2.66 5.54
C ARG A 81 1.94 -2.76 4.14
N LEU A 82 2.25 -1.81 3.26
CA LEU A 82 1.78 -1.79 1.89
C LEU A 82 2.95 -2.13 0.96
N ASN A 83 2.77 -3.16 0.13
CA ASN A 83 3.72 -3.48 -0.94
C ASN A 83 3.60 -2.50 -2.12
N ASN A 84 2.43 -1.87 -2.28
CA ASN A 84 2.15 -0.91 -3.33
C ASN A 84 1.38 0.29 -2.74
N CYS A 85 1.95 1.49 -2.88
CA CYS A 85 1.37 2.76 -2.42
C CYS A 85 0.83 3.63 -3.57
N SER A 86 0.87 3.15 -4.81
CA SER A 86 0.40 3.90 -5.98
C SER A 86 -1.11 3.78 -6.22
N LEU A 87 -1.74 2.75 -5.65
CA LEU A 87 -3.16 2.45 -5.89
C LEU A 87 -3.93 2.35 -4.59
N LEU A 88 -5.16 2.85 -4.62
CA LEU A 88 -6.16 2.66 -3.58
C LEU A 88 -7.43 2.07 -4.20
N THR A 89 -7.77 0.85 -3.80
CA THR A 89 -9.02 0.20 -4.17
C THR A 89 -10.04 0.35 -3.06
N ILE A 90 -11.22 0.84 -3.40
CA ILE A 90 -12.31 1.14 -2.48
C ILE A 90 -13.53 0.36 -2.93
N VAL A 91 -14.18 -0.34 -2.01
CA VAL A 91 -15.53 -0.87 -2.21
C VAL A 91 -16.48 -0.03 -1.38
N ASP A 92 -17.38 0.70 -2.03
CA ASP A 92 -18.40 1.49 -1.34
C ASP A 92 -19.64 0.64 -1.05
N TYR A 93 -19.78 0.22 0.20
CA TYR A 93 -20.92 -0.60 0.63
C TYR A 93 -22.21 0.21 0.91
N SER A 94 -22.17 1.54 0.84
CA SER A 94 -23.39 2.34 0.86
C SER A 94 -24.19 2.19 -0.45
N LEU A 95 -23.52 1.77 -1.53
CA LEU A 95 -24.12 1.49 -2.82
C LEU A 95 -24.64 0.05 -2.89
N SER A 96 -25.76 -0.11 -3.61
CA SER A 96 -26.39 -1.41 -3.84
C SER A 96 -25.45 -2.38 -4.55
N SER A 97 -25.62 -3.69 -4.32
CA SER A 97 -24.86 -4.76 -4.96
C SER A 97 -24.97 -4.77 -6.49
N VAL A 98 -26.05 -4.20 -7.04
CA VAL A 98 -26.26 -4.08 -8.49
C VAL A 98 -25.59 -2.86 -9.11
N GLN A 99 -25.07 -1.94 -8.28
CA GLN A 99 -24.36 -0.74 -8.73
C GLN A 99 -22.87 -1.00 -8.84
N LYS A 100 -22.21 -0.28 -9.76
CA LYS A 100 -20.76 -0.24 -9.81
C LYS A 100 -20.25 0.46 -8.55
N ARG A 101 -19.60 -0.31 -7.69
CA ARG A 101 -19.19 0.12 -6.35
C ARG A 101 -17.75 -0.22 -5.99
N LEU A 102 -17.01 -0.82 -6.92
CA LEU A 102 -15.56 -0.96 -6.85
C LEU A 102 -14.93 0.24 -7.56
N PHE A 103 -14.11 0.99 -6.83
CA PHE A 103 -13.33 2.11 -7.33
C PHE A 103 -11.85 1.78 -7.19
N VAL A 104 -11.06 2.07 -8.22
CA VAL A 104 -9.59 1.97 -8.16
C VAL A 104 -9.02 3.33 -8.52
N LEU A 105 -8.32 3.95 -7.57
CA LEU A 105 -7.73 5.27 -7.70
C LEU A 105 -6.21 5.15 -7.82
N GLU A 106 -5.61 5.97 -8.68
CA GLU A 106 -4.19 6.27 -8.63
C GLU A 106 -3.92 7.35 -7.58
N MET A 107 -3.12 7.04 -6.56
CA MET A 107 -2.92 7.90 -5.39
C MET A 107 -2.08 9.16 -5.65
N THR A 108 -1.33 9.20 -6.75
CA THR A 108 -0.48 10.35 -7.11
C THR A 108 -1.26 11.41 -7.86
N THR A 109 -2.17 11.00 -8.75
CA THR A 109 -2.91 11.91 -9.65
C THR A 109 -4.37 12.07 -9.28
N GLY A 110 -4.90 11.19 -8.43
CA GLY A 110 -6.33 11.11 -8.15
C GLY A 110 -7.16 10.45 -9.25
N LYS A 111 -6.52 9.98 -10.32
CA LYS A 111 -7.23 9.42 -11.47
C LYS A 111 -8.00 8.16 -11.10
N LEU A 112 -9.29 8.14 -11.43
CA LEU A 112 -10.11 6.96 -11.39
C LEU A 112 -9.75 6.02 -12.55
N LEU A 113 -9.14 4.89 -12.22
CA LEU A 113 -8.72 3.87 -13.18
C LEU A 113 -9.86 2.89 -13.51
N PHE A 114 -10.64 2.52 -12.48
CA PHE A 114 -11.76 1.58 -12.64
C PHE A 114 -12.94 1.99 -11.76
N ASN A 115 -14.15 1.89 -12.33
CA ASN A 115 -15.42 1.90 -11.62
C ASN A 115 -16.28 0.75 -12.15
N THR A 116 -16.46 -0.32 -11.37
CA THR A 116 -17.10 -1.57 -11.83
C THR A 116 -17.87 -2.31 -10.74
N LEU A 117 -18.58 -3.36 -11.16
CA LEU A 117 -19.31 -4.28 -10.28
C LEU A 117 -18.35 -5.13 -9.46
N VAL A 118 -18.81 -5.59 -8.30
CA VAL A 118 -18.11 -6.59 -7.47
C VAL A 118 -18.80 -7.94 -7.57
N ALA A 119 -18.03 -9.02 -7.55
CA ALA A 119 -18.60 -10.35 -7.42
C ALA A 119 -19.29 -10.50 -6.05
N HIS A 120 -20.44 -11.16 -6.04
CA HIS A 120 -21.17 -11.53 -4.83
C HIS A 120 -21.26 -13.05 -4.74
N GLY A 121 -21.38 -13.58 -3.52
CA GLY A 121 -21.66 -14.98 -3.31
C GLY A 121 -23.09 -15.34 -3.71
N ARG A 122 -23.38 -16.65 -3.84
CA ARG A 122 -24.75 -17.12 -4.08
C ARG A 122 -25.69 -16.54 -3.02
N ARG A 123 -26.74 -15.83 -3.46
CA ARG A 123 -27.78 -15.16 -2.63
C ARG A 123 -27.31 -13.97 -1.78
N SER A 124 -26.12 -13.39 -2.02
CA SER A 124 -25.66 -12.21 -1.26
C SER A 124 -25.73 -10.90 -2.05
N GLY A 125 -26.36 -10.90 -3.22
CA GLY A 125 -26.35 -9.79 -4.17
C GLY A 125 -27.74 -9.32 -4.66
N LEU A 126 -28.82 -9.88 -4.11
CA LEU A 126 -30.20 -9.43 -4.33
C LEU A 126 -30.59 -8.42 -3.25
#